data_AF-A0A821EU97-F1
#
_entry.id   AF-A0A821EU97-F1
#
_cell.length_a   1.000
_cell.length_b   1.000
_cell.length_c   1.000
_cell.angle_alpha   90.00
_cell.angle_beta   90.00
_cell.angle_gamma   90.00
#
_symmetry.space_group_name_H-M   'P 1'
#
loop_
_entity.id
_entity.type
_entity.pdbx_description
1 polymer ?
#
loop_
_entity_poly.entity_id
_entity_poly.type
_entity_poly.pdbx_seq_one_letter_code
_entity_poly.pdbx_strand_id
1 'polypeptide(L)'
;MSTMGYNRDNTLLLFTDCAKRLAARYNLLVLVTNQVTTKRRSNVLTEKTDDSLSLTTHKNTGNDFYMSVALGKAWSYSVNVRLAISYQGDTRRQLIVGKSIESPGYTIPFRILTNGLEEIEDVNINIEKQSLKKHVIPQLIQADEMHLVGKQLRY
;
A
#
# COMPACT_ATOMS: atom_id res chain seq x y z
N MET A 1 12.91 -21.65 -11.76
CA MET A 1 12.53 -20.23 -11.96
C MET A 1 11.46 -20.18 -13.05
N SER A 2 10.25 -19.68 -12.76
CA SER A 2 9.13 -19.77 -13.72
C SER A 2 9.20 -18.65 -14.77
N THR A 3 9.27 -19.04 -16.03
CA THR A 3 9.22 -18.16 -17.22
C THR A 3 7.92 -17.34 -17.31
N MET A 4 6.85 -17.78 -16.65
CA MET A 4 5.56 -17.09 -16.64
C MET A 4 5.56 -15.74 -15.91
N GLY A 5 6.35 -15.60 -14.84
CA GLY A 5 6.41 -14.34 -14.07
C GLY A 5 7.01 -13.19 -14.87
N TYR A 6 8.05 -13.48 -15.66
CA TYR A 6 8.74 -12.50 -16.49
C TYR A 6 7.85 -11.91 -17.59
N ASN A 7 7.04 -12.73 -18.27
CA ASN A 7 6.16 -12.25 -19.33
C ASN A 7 5.06 -11.31 -18.82
N ARG A 8 4.51 -11.59 -17.64
CA ARG A 8 3.49 -10.74 -17.01
C ARG A 8 4.07 -9.38 -16.63
N ASP A 9 5.20 -9.35 -15.94
CA ASP A 9 5.81 -8.10 -15.49
C ASP A 9 6.29 -7.26 -16.68
N ASN A 10 6.86 -7.88 -17.71
CA ASN A 10 7.25 -7.18 -18.94
C ASN A 10 6.05 -6.52 -19.64
N THR A 11 4.91 -7.21 -19.73
CA THR A 11 3.69 -6.67 -20.34
C THR A 11 3.16 -5.47 -19.56
N LEU A 12 3.17 -5.54 -18.23
CA LEU A 12 2.78 -4.41 -17.37
C LEU A 12 3.72 -3.23 -17.52
N LEU A 13 5.03 -3.47 -17.60
CA LEU A 13 6.01 -2.41 -17.82
C LEU A 13 5.82 -1.74 -19.18
N LEU A 14 5.60 -2.51 -20.24
CA LEU A 14 5.28 -1.98 -21.58
C LEU A 14 4.01 -1.12 -21.58
N PHE A 15 2.96 -1.57 -20.89
CA PHE A 15 1.74 -0.76 -20.72
C PHE A 15 2.05 0.57 -20.01
N THR A 16 2.80 0.53 -18.90
CA THR A 16 3.13 1.75 -18.17
C THR A 16 3.99 2.73 -18.96
N ASP A 17 4.93 2.22 -19.76
CA ASP A 17 5.73 3.06 -20.66
C ASP A 17 4.84 3.74 -21.72
N CYS A 18 3.98 2.96 -22.38
CA CYS A 18 3.03 3.50 -23.36
C CYS A 18 2.13 4.57 -22.75
N ALA A 19 1.54 4.29 -21.58
CA ALA A 19 0.67 5.23 -20.87
C ALA A 19 1.41 6.53 -20.50
N LYS A 20 2.66 6.44 -20.02
CA LYS A 20 3.48 7.62 -19.73
C LYS A 20 3.79 8.45 -20.97
N ARG A 21 4.13 7.79 -22.09
CA ARG A 21 4.38 8.48 -23.36
C ARG A 21 3.13 9.22 -23.85
N LEU A 22 1.95 8.59 -23.77
CA LEU A 22 0.68 9.24 -24.13
C LEU A 22 0.36 10.41 -23.18
N ALA A 23 0.52 10.21 -21.87
CA ALA A 23 0.30 11.26 -20.87
C ALA A 23 1.16 12.49 -21.15
N ALA A 24 2.46 12.30 -21.42
CA ALA A 24 3.38 13.38 -21.76
C ALA A 24 3.06 14.03 -23.10
N ARG A 25 2.68 13.25 -24.12
CA ARG A 25 2.40 13.74 -25.47
C ARG A 25 1.13 14.58 -25.56
N TYR A 26 0.13 14.27 -24.74
CA TYR A 26 -1.21 14.86 -24.81
C TYR A 26 -1.60 15.63 -23.53
N ASN A 27 -0.68 15.77 -22.58
CA ASN A 27 -0.91 16.43 -21.28
C ASN A 27 -2.12 15.84 -20.53
N LEU A 28 -2.16 14.50 -20.42
CA LEU A 28 -3.26 13.78 -19.79
C LEU A 28 -2.88 13.28 -18.40
N LEU A 29 -3.82 13.35 -17.46
CA LEU A 29 -3.74 12.64 -16.19
C LEU A 29 -4.15 11.18 -16.40
N VAL A 30 -3.23 10.25 -16.16
CA VAL A 30 -3.51 8.81 -16.20
C VAL A 30 -3.73 8.30 -14.78
N LEU A 31 -4.98 7.91 -14.49
CA LEU A 31 -5.36 7.25 -13.25
C LEU A 31 -5.57 5.76 -13.48
N VAL A 32 -4.99 4.93 -12.61
CA VAL A 32 -5.08 3.47 -12.68
C VAL A 32 -5.42 2.90 -11.31
N THR A 33 -6.33 1.94 -11.28
CA THR A 33 -6.72 1.22 -10.06
C THR A 33 -5.99 -0.10 -9.96
N ASN A 34 -5.52 -0.44 -8.78
CA ASN A 34 -4.92 -1.74 -8.48
C ASN A 34 -5.70 -2.41 -7.35
N GLN A 35 -5.88 -3.73 -7.45
CA GLN A 35 -6.52 -4.53 -6.43
C GLN A 35 -5.53 -4.92 -5.32
N VAL A 36 -6.04 -5.14 -4.12
CA VAL A 36 -5.28 -5.70 -3.00
C VAL A 36 -5.70 -7.16 -2.82
N THR A 37 -4.70 -8.02 -2.67
CA THR A 37 -4.87 -9.47 -2.48
C THR A 37 -4.42 -9.87 -1.09
N THR A 38 -5.01 -10.92 -0.55
CA THR A 38 -4.58 -11.49 0.73
C THR A 38 -3.64 -12.65 0.46
N LYS A 39 -2.45 -12.62 1.07
CA LYS A 39 -1.48 -13.70 1.02
C LYS A 39 -1.40 -14.36 2.39
N ARG A 40 -1.31 -15.69 2.40
CA ARG A 40 -1.03 -16.44 3.62
C ARG A 40 0.48 -16.40 3.88
N ARG A 41 0.87 -16.01 5.09
CA ARG A 41 2.22 -16.18 5.60
C ARG A 41 2.46 -17.68 5.71
N SER A 42 3.27 -18.21 4.80
CA SER A 42 3.67 -19.61 4.88
C SER A 42 4.66 -19.74 6.03
N ASN A 43 4.31 -20.50 7.07
CA ASN A 43 5.24 -20.99 8.07
C ASN A 43 6.13 -22.07 7.44
N VAL A 44 6.88 -21.73 6.39
CA VAL A 44 8.03 -22.54 6.00
C VAL A 44 9.08 -22.20 7.04
N LEU A 45 9.04 -22.95 8.14
CA LEU A 45 10.16 -23.12 9.03
C LEU A 45 11.37 -23.38 8.13
N THR A 46 12.28 -22.42 8.06
CA THR A 46 13.61 -22.71 7.61
C THR A 46 14.16 -23.74 8.59
N GLU A 47 14.14 -25.01 8.20
CA GLU A 47 15.06 -26.02 8.72
C GLU A 47 16.47 -25.50 8.41
N LYS A 48 16.97 -24.64 9.30
CA LYS A 48 18.39 -24.50 9.55
C LYS A 48 18.60 -25.11 10.92
N THR A 49 19.05 -26.36 10.88
CA THR A 49 19.90 -26.97 11.89
C THR A 49 20.81 -25.93 12.53
N ASP A 50 20.64 -25.64 13.81
CA ASP A 50 21.65 -26.01 14.80
C ASP A 50 21.23 -25.62 16.22
N ASP A 51 21.83 -26.38 17.13
CA ASP A 51 21.57 -26.67 18.53
C ASP A 51 21.42 -25.48 19.51
N SER A 52 20.64 -25.76 20.56
CA SER A 52 20.66 -25.17 21.90
C SER A 52 20.01 -23.80 22.20
N LEU A 53 19.29 -23.82 23.33
CA LEU A 53 18.80 -22.74 24.19
C LEU A 53 17.40 -22.14 23.92
N SER A 54 16.47 -22.66 24.73
CA SER A 54 15.24 -22.07 25.25
C SER A 54 15.04 -20.55 25.08
N LEU A 55 13.91 -20.16 24.50
CA LEU A 55 12.96 -19.30 25.21
C LEU A 55 11.57 -19.42 24.60
N THR A 56 10.60 -19.66 25.48
CA THR A 56 9.15 -19.69 25.26
C THR A 56 8.68 -18.49 24.44
N THR A 57 8.65 -18.62 23.12
CA THR A 57 8.01 -17.62 22.27
C THR A 57 6.55 -18.00 22.17
N HIS A 58 5.71 -17.26 22.89
CA HIS A 58 4.27 -17.21 22.65
C HIS A 58 4.04 -17.21 21.14
N LYS A 59 3.51 -18.32 20.60
CA LYS A 59 2.93 -18.31 19.25
C LYS A 59 1.76 -17.34 19.31
N ASN A 60 2.05 -16.06 19.04
CA ASN A 60 1.02 -15.13 18.63
C ASN A 60 0.41 -15.75 17.37
N THR A 61 -0.72 -16.42 17.54
CA THR A 61 -1.66 -16.83 16.50
C THR A 61 -2.35 -15.61 15.89
N GLY A 62 -1.57 -14.54 15.67
CA GLY A 62 -2.01 -13.26 15.18
C GLY A 62 -1.80 -13.20 13.67
N ASN A 63 -2.89 -13.41 12.94
CA ASN A 63 -3.02 -13.24 11.49
C ASN A 63 -1.92 -13.88 10.63
N ASP A 64 -2.12 -15.15 10.29
CA ASP A 64 -1.44 -15.87 9.20
C ASP A 64 -1.64 -15.23 7.81
N PHE A 65 -2.31 -14.08 7.70
CA PHE A 65 -2.65 -13.44 6.44
C PHE A 65 -2.18 -11.99 6.44
N TYR A 66 -1.57 -11.56 5.33
CA TYR A 66 -1.20 -10.17 5.09
C TYR A 66 -1.75 -9.70 3.75
N MET A 67 -2.03 -8.41 3.65
CA MET A 67 -2.51 -7.77 2.43
C MET A 67 -1.30 -7.38 1.56
N SER A 68 -1.39 -7.61 0.26
CA SER A 68 -0.34 -7.31 -0.72
C SER A 68 -0.97 -6.83 -2.02
N VAL A 69 -0.36 -5.83 -2.66
CA VAL A 69 -0.85 -5.31 -3.94
C VAL A 69 -0.69 -6.35 -5.06
N ALA A 70 -1.71 -6.49 -5.91
CA ALA A 70 -1.80 -7.59 -6.88
C ALA A 70 -0.68 -7.55 -7.95
N LEU A 71 -0.35 -6.35 -8.43
CA LEU A 71 0.57 -6.16 -9.56
C LEU A 71 2.07 -6.20 -9.18
N GLY A 72 2.39 -6.30 -7.89
CA GLY A 72 3.76 -6.51 -7.41
C GLY A 72 4.70 -5.29 -7.51
N LYS A 73 6.00 -5.58 -7.37
CA LYS A 73 7.06 -4.56 -7.24
C LYS A 73 7.31 -3.79 -8.53
N ALA A 74 7.43 -4.47 -9.67
CA ALA A 74 7.74 -3.84 -10.95
C ALA A 74 6.76 -2.70 -11.27
N TRP A 75 5.46 -2.97 -11.11
CA TRP A 75 4.40 -1.97 -11.20
C TRP A 75 4.55 -0.83 -10.17
N SER A 76 4.86 -1.18 -8.91
CA SER A 76 5.04 -0.20 -7.84
C SER A 76 6.19 0.78 -8.10
N TYR A 77 7.24 0.33 -8.79
CA TYR A 77 8.35 1.18 -9.21
C TYR A 77 8.01 2.02 -10.44
N SER A 78 7.20 1.50 -11.37
CA SER A 78 6.88 2.20 -12.62
C SER A 78 5.85 3.32 -12.48
N VAL A 79 5.05 3.38 -11.42
CA VAL A 79 4.09 4.48 -11.20
C VAL A 79 4.69 5.67 -10.45
N ASN A 80 4.21 6.88 -10.72
CA ASN A 80 4.73 8.12 -10.14
C ASN A 80 4.13 8.40 -8.74
N VAL A 81 2.80 8.35 -8.65
CA VAL A 81 2.04 8.56 -7.40
C VAL A 81 1.26 7.29 -7.07
N ARG A 82 1.23 6.90 -5.79
CA ARG A 82 0.42 5.80 -5.27
C ARG A 82 -0.46 6.32 -4.14
N LEU A 83 -1.76 6.12 -4.32
CA LEU A 83 -2.78 6.41 -3.33
C LEU A 83 -3.34 5.09 -2.82
N ALA A 84 -3.58 5.00 -1.52
CA ALA A 84 -4.22 3.86 -0.88
C ALA A 84 -5.48 4.32 -0.15
N ILE A 85 -6.55 3.53 -0.26
CA ILE A 85 -7.80 3.79 0.43
C ILE A 85 -7.87 2.86 1.63
N SER A 86 -7.99 3.43 2.82
CA SER A 86 -8.24 2.72 4.07
C SER A 86 -9.65 2.99 4.58
N TYR A 87 -10.26 1.99 5.21
CA TYR A 87 -11.61 2.06 5.76
C TYR A 87 -11.51 2.36 7.26
N GLN A 88 -12.23 3.37 7.73
CA GLN A 88 -12.28 3.76 9.14
C GLN A 88 -13.73 3.68 9.64
N GLY A 89 -14.20 2.46 9.88
CA GLY A 89 -15.62 2.20 10.16
C GLY A 89 -16.46 2.19 8.89
N ASP A 90 -17.76 2.47 9.03
CA ASP A 90 -18.73 2.21 7.96
C ASP A 90 -18.81 3.33 6.92
N THR A 91 -18.68 4.58 7.35
CA THR A 91 -18.93 5.77 6.51
C THR A 91 -17.68 6.60 6.22
N ARG A 92 -16.64 6.46 7.04
CA ARG A 92 -15.38 7.22 6.91
C ARG A 92 -14.30 6.38 6.25
N ARG A 93 -13.54 7.03 5.38
CA ARG A 93 -12.41 6.45 4.66
C ARG A 93 -11.24 7.43 4.72
N GLN A 94 -10.05 6.92 4.48
CA GLN A 94 -8.82 7.72 4.41
C GLN A 94 -8.11 7.43 3.10
N LEU A 95 -7.70 8.48 2.41
CA LEU A 95 -6.81 8.43 1.27
C LEU A 95 -5.39 8.68 1.75
N ILE A 96 -4.52 7.69 1.63
CA ILE A 96 -3.14 7.73 2.09
C ILE A 96 -2.22 7.85 0.87
N VAL A 97 -1.34 8.85 0.85
CA VAL A 97 -0.33 9.03 -0.19
C VAL A 97 0.89 8.16 0.13
N GLY A 98 0.90 6.95 -0.41
CA GLY A 98 1.99 5.98 -0.16
C GLY A 98 3.27 6.27 -0.96
N LYS A 99 3.14 6.76 -2.19
CA LYS A 99 4.28 7.19 -3.02
C LYS A 99 3.94 8.52 -3.67
N SER A 100 4.78 9.53 -3.48
CA SER A 100 4.73 10.80 -4.20
C SER A 100 6.08 11.49 -4.03
N ILE A 101 6.49 12.27 -5.03
CA ILE A 101 7.69 13.12 -4.91
C ILE A 101 7.37 14.34 -4.03
N GLU A 102 6.14 14.87 -4.12
CA GLU A 102 5.76 16.13 -3.49
C GLU A 102 5.25 15.96 -2.06
N SER A 103 4.52 14.88 -1.76
CA SER A 103 3.84 14.73 -0.46
C SER A 103 3.68 13.26 -0.01
N PRO A 104 4.77 12.50 0.16
CA PRO A 104 4.68 11.15 0.72
C PRO A 104 4.17 11.19 2.17
N GLY A 105 3.29 10.26 2.53
CA GLY A 105 2.75 10.10 3.89
C GLY A 105 1.53 10.97 4.22
N TYR A 106 1.06 11.80 3.29
CA TYR A 106 -0.12 12.62 3.50
C TYR A 106 -1.40 11.76 3.59
N THR A 107 -2.32 12.12 4.48
CA THR A 107 -3.58 11.38 4.68
C THR A 107 -4.77 12.33 4.65
N ILE A 108 -5.77 12.00 3.84
CA ILE A 108 -6.98 12.81 3.64
C ILE A 108 -8.21 11.98 4.02
N PRO A 109 -8.92 12.31 5.11
CA PRO A 109 -10.18 11.65 5.44
C PRO A 109 -11.29 12.10 4.50
N PHE A 110 -12.12 11.16 4.05
CA PHE A 110 -13.25 11.44 3.16
C PHE A 110 -14.43 10.51 3.42
N ARG A 111 -15.63 10.90 2.97
CA ARG A 111 -16.81 10.05 2.90
C ARG A 111 -17.34 9.95 1.47
N ILE A 112 -18.04 8.85 1.21
CA ILE A 112 -18.74 8.63 -0.07
C ILE A 112 -20.21 9.00 0.15
N LEU A 113 -20.68 9.93 -0.67
CA LEU A 113 -22.07 10.38 -0.71
C LEU A 113 -22.75 9.80 -1.96
N THR A 114 -24.07 9.91 -2.02
CA THR A 114 -24.85 9.53 -3.21
C THR A 114 -24.46 10.32 -4.46
N ASN A 115 -23.95 11.54 -4.28
CA ASN A 115 -23.53 12.45 -5.35
C ASN A 115 -22.01 12.56 -5.53
N GLY A 116 -21.20 11.74 -4.84
CA GLY A 116 -19.74 11.74 -5.04
C GLY A 116 -18.93 11.57 -3.77
N LEU A 117 -17.82 12.32 -3.67
CA LEU A 117 -16.87 12.28 -2.57
C LEU A 117 -16.84 13.63 -1.86
N GLU A 118 -16.71 13.61 -0.53
CA GLU A 118 -16.54 14.81 0.28
C GLU A 118 -15.38 14.60 1.27
N GLU A 119 -14.46 15.55 1.29
CA GLU A 119 -13.38 15.60 2.29
C GLU A 119 -13.97 15.94 3.67
N ILE A 120 -13.51 15.24 4.70
CA ILE A 120 -13.94 15.49 6.07
C ILE A 120 -12.95 16.44 6.71
N GLU A 121 -13.37 17.67 7.00
CA GLU A 121 -12.55 18.59 7.78
C GLU A 121 -12.57 18.18 9.26
N ASP A 122 -11.53 17.47 9.71
CA ASP A 122 -11.32 17.26 11.14
C ASP A 122 -10.65 18.52 11.74
N VAL A 123 -11.42 19.33 12.47
CA VAL A 123 -10.97 20.56 13.17
C VAL A 123 -9.76 20.32 14.10
N ASN A 124 -9.53 19.07 14.52
CA ASN A 124 -8.44 18.68 15.42
C ASN A 124 -7.10 18.31 14.73
N ILE A 125 -7.02 18.22 13.40
CA ILE A 125 -5.76 17.86 12.70
C ILE A 125 -4.82 19.08 12.55
N ASN A 126 -5.30 20.30 12.76
CA ASN A 126 -4.46 21.51 12.68
C ASN A 126 -3.35 21.57 13.73
N ILE A 127 -3.39 20.76 14.79
CA ILE A 127 -2.30 20.66 15.78
C ILE A 127 -1.13 19.81 15.23
N GLU A 128 -1.37 18.80 14.39
CA GLU A 128 -0.30 18.02 13.76
C GLU A 128 0.32 18.72 12.53
N LYS A 129 -0.40 19.65 11.89
CA LYS A 129 0.14 20.43 10.75
C LYS A 129 1.39 21.26 11.11
N GLN A 130 1.64 21.54 12.40
CA GLN A 130 2.83 22.26 12.86
C GLN A 130 3.91 21.36 13.49
N SER A 131 3.62 20.09 13.80
CA SER A 131 4.54 19.20 14.53
C SER A 131 5.48 18.37 13.66
N LEU A 132 5.30 18.30 12.33
CA LEU A 132 6.15 17.47 11.45
C LEU A 132 7.35 18.24 10.85
N LYS A 133 7.83 19.31 11.51
CA LYS A 133 9.16 19.90 11.27
C LYS A 133 10.23 19.27 12.17
N LYS A 134 10.42 17.94 12.11
CA LYS A 134 11.70 17.25 12.29
C LYS A 134 11.57 15.72 12.15
N HIS A 135 12.17 15.22 11.07
CA HIS A 135 13.04 14.05 11.05
C HIS A 135 12.53 12.73 11.67
N VAL A 136 11.83 11.94 10.87
CA VAL A 136 12.12 10.52 10.66
C VAL A 136 11.81 10.26 9.20
N ILE A 137 12.79 9.89 8.37
CA ILE A 137 12.47 9.24 7.09
C ILE A 137 11.74 7.98 7.52
N PRO A 138 10.41 7.84 7.32
CA PRO A 138 9.78 6.55 7.55
C PRO A 138 10.54 5.63 6.62
N GLN A 139 11.20 4.60 7.20
CA GLN A 139 11.94 3.59 6.45
C GLN A 139 11.14 3.35 5.19
N LEU A 140 11.71 3.79 4.06
CA LEU A 140 11.13 3.78 2.73
C LEU A 140 10.16 2.62 2.70
N ILE A 141 8.83 2.88 2.78
CA ILE A 141 7.82 1.81 2.91
C ILE A 141 8.17 0.85 1.81
N GLN A 142 8.85 -0.24 2.20
CA GLN A 142 9.50 -1.09 1.23
C GLN A 142 8.34 -1.61 0.40
N ALA A 143 8.54 -1.73 -0.90
CA ALA A 143 7.49 -2.02 -1.86
C ALA A 143 6.60 -3.26 -1.50
N ASP A 144 7.00 -4.04 -0.50
CA ASP A 144 6.33 -5.22 0.03
C ASP A 144 5.37 -5.00 1.20
N GLU A 145 5.46 -3.90 1.96
CA GLU A 145 4.78 -3.80 3.25
C GLU A 145 4.00 -2.48 3.41
N MET A 146 3.03 -2.25 2.53
CA MET A 146 1.82 -1.56 2.99
C MET A 146 1.04 -2.55 3.86
N HIS A 147 1.42 -2.66 5.14
CA HIS A 147 0.59 -3.28 6.16
C HIS A 147 -0.66 -2.42 6.33
N LEU A 148 -1.65 -2.64 5.45
CA LEU A 148 -3.01 -2.18 5.68
C LEU A 148 -3.50 -2.94 6.92
N VAL A 149 -3.53 -2.24 8.06
CA VAL A 149 -4.16 -2.74 9.29
C VAL A 149 -5.67 -2.69 9.07
N GLY A 150 -6.20 -3.63 8.29
CA GLY A 150 -7.62 -3.89 8.18
C GLY A 150 -8.04 -4.81 9.32
N LYS A 151 -8.90 -4.33 10.23
CA LYS A 151 -9.66 -5.25 11.08
C LYS A 151 -10.61 -6.02 10.17
N GLN A 152 -10.50 -7.34 10.16
CA GLN A 152 -11.48 -8.20 9.52
C GLN A 152 -12.83 -8.02 10.25
N LEU A 153 -13.79 -7.33 9.60
CA LEU A 153 -15.18 -7.38 10.02
C LEU A 153 -15.68 -8.79 9.71
N ARG A 154 -15.84 -9.61 10.76
CA ARG A 154 -16.60 -10.86 10.67
C ARG A 154 -18.07 -10.48 10.69
N TYR A 155 -18.80 -10.85 9.64
CA TYR A 155 -20.26 -10.95 9.68
C TYR A 155 -20.67 -12.22 10.40
#